data_AF-A0A525VI04-F1
#
_entry.id   AF-A0A525VI04-F1
#
_cell.length_a   1.000
_cell.length_b   1.000
_cell.length_c   1.000
_cell.angle_alpha   90.00
_cell.angle_beta   90.00
_cell.angle_gamma   90.00
#
_symmetry.space_group_name_H-M   'P 1'
#
loop_
_entity.id
_entity.type
_entity.pdbx_description
1 polymer ?
#
loop_
_entity_poly.entity_id
_entity_poly.type
_entity_poly.pdbx_seq_one_letter_code
_entity_poly.pdbx_strand_id
1 'polypeptide(L)' 'MTSVSGWYLLIAALSQKLWSAFFTYWKGSIRLISVRRARKEERELYCESEDSRKNVR' A
#
# COMPACT_ATOMS: atom_id res chain seq x y z
N MET A 1 -4.40 -15.58 -15.16
CA MET A 1 -4.60 -14.32 -14.42
C MET A 1 -4.28 -13.16 -15.35
N THR A 2 -5.30 -12.42 -15.75
CA THR A 2 -5.20 -11.26 -16.64
C THR A 2 -4.24 -10.24 -16.03
N SER A 3 -3.20 -9.86 -16.78
CA SER A 3 -2.27 -8.80 -16.37
C SER A 3 -3.02 -7.48 -16.49
N VAL A 4 -3.73 -7.09 -15.42
CA VAL A 4 -4.34 -5.76 -15.33
C VAL A 4 -3.18 -4.77 -15.36
N SER A 5 -3.10 -3.97 -16.43
CA SER A 5 -2.11 -2.93 -16.62
C SER A 5 -2.41 -1.76 -15.67
N GLY A 6 -2.18 -1.95 -14.38
CA GLY A 6 -2.37 -0.95 -13.34
C GLY A 6 -1.16 -0.87 -12.43
N TRP A 7 -0.86 0.34 -11.93
CA TRP A 7 0.08 0.54 -10.83
C TRP A 7 -0.71 0.57 -9.53
N TYR A 8 -0.25 -0.22 -8.57
CA TYR A 8 -0.91 -0.37 -7.28
C TYR A 8 -0.10 0.37 -6.23
N LEU A 9 -0.79 0.85 -5.20
CA LEU A 9 -0.18 1.46 -4.02
C LEU A 9 -0.45 0.56 -2.81
N LEU A 10 0.62 0.14 -2.13
CA LEU A 10 0.57 -0.51 -0.82
C LEU A 10 1.05 0.49 0.23
N ILE A 11 0.30 0.66 1.32
CA ILE A 11 0.73 1.43 2.49
C ILE A 11 0.79 0.48 3.68
N ALA A 12 1.91 0.46 4.39
CA ALA A 12 2.11 -0.46 5.51
C ALA A 12 2.95 0.17 6.62
N ALA A 13 2.62 -0.18 7.87
CA ALA A 13 3.48 0.09 9.01
C ALA A 13 4.61 -0.97 9.05
N LEU A 14 5.85 -0.53 8.92
CA LEU A 14 7.04 -1.37 9.02
C LEU A 14 8.06 -0.71 9.94
N SER A 15 8.49 -1.44 10.97
CA SER A 15 9.39 -0.94 12.01
C SER A 15 8.91 0.38 12.62
N GLN A 16 7.64 0.43 13.04
CA GLN A 16 6.97 1.60 13.65
C GLN A 16 6.87 2.84 12.74
N LYS A 17 7.10 2.68 11.44
CA LYS A 17 7.05 3.78 10.48
C LYS A 17 6.15 3.41 9.31
N LEU A 18 5.34 4.36 8.81
CA LEU A 18 4.47 4.11 7.64
C LEU A 18 5.19 4.29 6.30
N TRP A 19 5.16 3.27 5.46
CA TRP A 19 5.80 3.23 4.15
C TRP A 19 4.77 3.07 3.05
N SER A 20 5.09 3.61 1.88
CA SER A 20 4.30 3.51 0.67
C SER A 20 5.14 2.85 -0.41
N ALA A 21 4.56 1.86 -1.08
CA ALA A 21 5.19 1.14 -2.18
C ALA A 21 4.28 1.14 -3.42
N PHE A 22 4.78 1.67 -4.52
CA PHE A 22 4.16 1.49 -5.83
C PHE A 22 4.67 0.20 -6.45
N PHE A 23 3.76 -0.63 -6.96
CA PHE A 23 4.13 -1.94 -7.50
C PHE A 23 3.22 -2.38 -8.65
N THR A 24 3.71 -3.37 -9.40
CA THR A 24 2.95 -4.07 -10.42
C THR A 24 3.02 -5.58 -10.22
N TYR A 25 2.03 -6.28 -10.76
CA TYR A 25 2.10 -7.72 -10.93
C TYR A 25 2.71 -8.04 -12.29
N TRP A 26 3.74 -8.89 -12.32
CA TRP A 26 4.36 -9.35 -13.54
C TRP A 26 4.71 -10.83 -13.44
N LYS A 27 4.15 -11.65 -14.32
CA LYS A 27 4.43 -13.10 -14.41
C LYS A 27 4.39 -13.82 -13.05
N GLY A 28 3.34 -13.55 -12.26
CA GLY A 28 3.17 -14.18 -10.93
C GLY A 28 4.10 -13.63 -9.84
N SER A 29 4.87 -12.59 -10.13
CA SER A 29 5.74 -11.90 -9.15
C SER A 29 5.29 -10.46 -8.94
N ILE A 30 5.67 -9.88 -7.79
CA ILE A 30 5.49 -8.46 -7.49
C ILE A 30 6.77 -7.71 -7.87
N ARG A 31 6.65 -6.70 -8.72
CA ARG A 31 7.73 -5.75 -9.00
C ARG A 31 7.48 -4.46 -8.23
N LEU A 32 8.33 -4.16 -7.26
CA LEU A 32 8.35 -2.86 -6.61
C LEU A 32 8.95 -1.84 -7.58
N ILE A 33 8.23 -0.74 -7.81
CA ILE A 33 8.65 0.37 -8.69
C ILE A 33 9.26 1.49 -7.86
N SER A 34 8.62 1.83 -6.75
CA SER A 34 9.09 2.87 -5.83
C SER A 34 8.70 2.50 -4.41
N VAL A 35 9.63 2.63 -3.47
CA VAL A 35 9.37 2.44 -2.04
C VAL A 35 9.86 3.69 -1.32
N ARG A 36 9.00 4.28 -0.48
CA ARG A 36 9.33 5.50 0.24
C ARG A 36 8.58 5.63 1.56
N ARG A 37 8.99 6.62 2.36
CA ARG A 37 8.22 7.07 3.52
C ARG A 37 6.83 7.54 3.05
N ALA A 38 5.80 7.16 3.79
CA ALA A 38 4.44 7.61 3.53
C ALA A 38 4.35 9.13 3.72
N ARG A 39 3.76 9.80 2.73
CA ARG A 39 3.42 11.23 2.77
C ARG A 39 2.24 11.46 3.72
N LYS A 40 1.96 12.72 4.05
CA LYS A 40 0.89 13.08 5.00
C LYS A 40 -0.46 12.48 4.60
N GLU A 41 -0.91 12.73 3.37
CA GLU A 41 -2.18 12.21 2.82
C GLU A 41 -2.25 10.68 2.87
N GLU A 42 -1.16 9.98 2.56
CA GLU A 42 -1.11 8.52 2.61
C GLU A 42 -1.20 7.97 4.05
N ARG A 43 -0.66 8.70 5.03
CA ARG A 43 -0.80 8.31 6.44
C ARG A 43 -2.24 8.47 6.92
N GLU A 44 -2.91 9.55 6.50
CA GLU A 44 -4.32 9.80 6.81
C GLU A 44 -5.21 8.69 6.24
N LEU A 45 -5.04 8.35 4.95
CA LEU A 45 -5.72 7.23 4.31
C LEU A 45 -5.49 5.90 5.04
N TYR A 46 -4.26 5.64 5.49
CA TYR A 46 -3.95 4.43 6.26
C TYR A 46 -4.69 4.41 7.61
N CYS A 47 -4.68 5.51 8.36
CA CYS A 47 -5.38 5.62 9.64
C CYS A 47 -6.89 5.40 9.48
N GLU A 48 -7.53 6.08 8.51
CA GLU A 48 -8.96 5.89 8.21
C GLU A 48 -9.28 4.42 7.90
N SER A 49 -8.40 3.75 7.15
CA SER A 49 -8.55 2.34 6.82
C SER A 49 -8.41 1.41 8.03
N GLU A 50 -7.57 1.75 9.00
CA GLU A 50 -7.39 0.98 10.24
C GLU A 50 -8.59 1.17 11.17
N ASP A 51 -9.11 2.39 11.29
CA ASP A 51 -10.28 2.68 12.11
C ASP A 51 -11.54 2.03 11.55
N SER A 52 -11.70 2.03 10.22
CA SER A 52 -12.76 1.29 9.54
C SER A 52 -12.68 -0.22 9.81
N ARG A 53 -11.47 -0.79 9.89
CA ARG A 53 -11.27 -2.22 10.19
C ARG A 53 -11.58 -2.57 11.65
N LYS A 54 -11.39 -1.64 12.58
CA LYS A 54 -11.72 -1.83 14.01
C LYS A 54 -13.22 -1.75 14.27
N ASN A 55 -13.94 -0.86 13.58
CA ASN A 55 -15.39 -0.69 13.74
C ASN A 55 -16.24 -1.84 13.16
N VAL A 56 -15.62 -2.77 12.43
CA VAL A 56 -16.28 -3.98 11.90
C VAL A 56 -16.14 -5.18 12.85
N ARG A 57 -15.36 -5.07 13.93
CA ARG A 57 -15.15 -6.14 14.92
C ARG A 57 -15.90 -5.90 16.22
#